data_AF-A0A3C1A6T4-F1
#
_entry.id   AF-A0A3C1A6T4-F1
#
_cell.length_a   1.000
_cell.length_b   1.000
_cell.length_c   1.000
_cell.angle_alpha   90.00
_cell.angle_beta   90.00
_cell.angle_gamma   90.00
#
_symmetry.space_group_name_H-M   'P 1'
#
loop_
_entity.id
_entity.type
_entity.pdbx_description
1 polymer ?
#
loop_
_entity_poly.entity_id
_entity_poly.type
_entity_poly.pdbx_seq_one_letter_code
_entity_poly.pdbx_strand_id
1 'polypeptide(L)'
;MLPIRFVAEGFNLGIAWDSETQTIYVIRDYFNQQEYDNLMGELQEYSGEPYLQINGNKPLFKDYEIITGSFEYYSNLDDFGRCNVCYSSITSDIMPIESRESISSVTPSGWVNNAYDIIEGKYLYNRCHLIGFQLTGENANKKNIITGTRYMNVEGMLPFENSVAEYIKTTGNRVMYRATPVFIKDNLVANGVLLEAYSVEDGGEGVSFCVYCYNIQPGITIDYKTGTNKLNDEKYTNLNETGAISGIYRTPSGKRYHYDYDCGGKNSYEITLEEAIEAGLTPCKKCVK
;
A
#
# COMPACT_ATOMS: atom_id res chain seq x y z
N MET A 1 -8.90 38.26 -19.72
CA MET A 1 -9.14 36.80 -19.73
C MET A 1 -8.18 36.22 -18.70
N LEU A 2 -8.66 35.71 -17.56
CA LEU A 2 -7.81 35.01 -16.59
C LEU A 2 -7.50 33.64 -17.18
N PRO A 3 -6.23 33.20 -17.27
CA PRO A 3 -5.92 31.86 -17.75
C PRO A 3 -6.55 30.84 -16.82
N ILE A 4 -7.21 29.81 -17.39
CA ILE A 4 -7.91 28.76 -16.62
C ILE A 4 -7.03 28.11 -15.55
N ARG A 5 -5.72 28.03 -15.82
CA ARG A 5 -4.69 27.59 -14.87
C ARG A 5 -4.62 28.42 -13.59
N PHE A 6 -4.64 29.75 -13.71
CA PHE A 6 -4.64 30.62 -12.52
C PHE A 6 -5.91 30.48 -11.69
N VAL A 7 -7.05 30.25 -12.35
CA VAL A 7 -8.32 30.03 -11.66
C VAL A 7 -8.29 28.69 -10.93
N ALA A 8 -7.91 27.60 -11.60
CA ALA A 8 -7.83 26.26 -11.01
C ALA A 8 -6.83 26.21 -9.84
N GLU A 9 -5.62 26.75 -10.02
CA GLU A 9 -4.60 26.83 -8.96
C GLU A 9 -5.12 27.63 -7.74
N GLY A 10 -5.89 28.71 -7.97
CA GLY A 10 -6.52 29.48 -6.89
C GLY A 10 -7.59 28.71 -6.09
N PHE A 11 -8.12 27.61 -6.63
CA PHE A 11 -9.06 26.70 -5.96
C PHE A 11 -8.41 25.38 -5.52
N ASN A 12 -7.07 25.26 -5.58
CA ASN A 12 -6.34 24.01 -5.39
C ASN A 12 -6.87 22.88 -6.27
N LEU A 13 -7.17 23.18 -7.54
CA LEU A 13 -7.58 22.20 -8.53
C LEU A 13 -6.44 21.93 -9.51
N GLY A 14 -6.26 20.65 -9.80
CA GLY A 14 -5.41 20.15 -10.86
C GLY A 14 -5.96 20.46 -12.25
N ILE A 15 -5.08 20.43 -13.23
CA ILE A 15 -5.45 20.49 -14.64
C ILE A 15 -4.72 19.37 -15.38
N ALA A 16 -5.47 18.62 -16.18
CA ALA A 16 -4.93 17.80 -17.25
C ALA A 16 -5.36 18.37 -18.61
N TRP A 17 -4.50 18.19 -19.61
CA TRP A 17 -4.77 18.62 -20.98
C TRP A 17 -4.63 17.43 -21.91
N ASP A 18 -5.69 17.16 -22.65
CA ASP A 18 -5.67 16.22 -23.76
C ASP A 18 -5.42 17.02 -25.04
N SER A 19 -4.25 16.81 -25.62
CA SER A 19 -3.80 17.53 -26.81
C SER A 19 -4.52 17.10 -28.10
N GLU A 20 -5.04 15.87 -28.13
CA GLU A 20 -5.72 15.31 -29.29
C GLU A 20 -7.12 15.90 -29.40
N THR A 21 -7.86 15.93 -28.29
CA THR A 21 -9.22 16.48 -28.25
C THR A 21 -9.26 17.98 -27.96
N GLN A 22 -8.11 18.58 -27.61
CA GLN A 22 -7.99 19.96 -27.13
C GLN A 22 -8.84 20.23 -25.87
N THR A 23 -9.05 19.21 -25.04
CA THR A 23 -9.90 19.29 -23.85
C THR A 23 -9.06 19.59 -22.61
N ILE A 24 -9.58 20.45 -21.73
CA ILE A 24 -9.00 20.73 -20.42
C ILE A 24 -9.88 20.07 -19.36
N TYR A 25 -9.28 19.18 -18.57
CA TYR A 25 -9.93 18.55 -17.44
C TYR A 25 -9.51 19.25 -16.16
N VAL A 26 -10.48 19.63 -15.34
CA VAL A 26 -10.25 20.18 -14.00
C VAL A 26 -10.36 19.03 -13.02
N ILE A 27 -9.27 18.76 -12.30
CA ILE A 27 -9.12 17.59 -11.44
C ILE A 27 -9.16 18.05 -10.00
N ARG A 28 -10.01 17.43 -9.20
CA ARG A 28 -9.95 17.59 -7.75
C ARG A 28 -9.01 16.53 -7.20
N ASP A 29 -7.90 16.96 -6.64
CA ASP A 29 -6.80 16.10 -6.23
C ASP A 29 -6.58 16.09 -4.70
N TYR A 30 -7.63 16.42 -3.95
CA TYR A 30 -7.66 16.36 -2.50
C TYR A 30 -8.97 15.74 -2.01
N PHE A 31 -8.87 14.98 -0.92
CA PHE A 31 -10.03 14.63 -0.11
C PHE A 31 -10.45 15.85 0.71
N ASN A 32 -11.75 16.12 0.75
CA ASN A 32 -12.28 17.01 1.77
C ASN A 32 -12.27 16.30 3.14
N GLN A 33 -12.48 17.05 4.22
CA GLN A 33 -12.41 16.50 5.57
C GLN A 33 -13.36 15.32 5.78
N GLN A 34 -14.59 15.40 5.27
CA GLN A 34 -15.57 14.32 5.42
C GLN A 34 -15.14 13.04 4.68
N GLU A 35 -14.59 13.18 3.47
CA GLU A 35 -14.07 12.03 2.71
C GLU A 35 -12.87 11.40 3.39
N TYR A 36 -11.97 12.22 3.94
CA TYR A 36 -10.85 11.74 4.74
C TYR A 36 -11.33 11.01 5.99
N ASP A 37 -12.27 11.59 6.74
CA ASP A 37 -12.81 10.98 7.96
C ASP A 37 -13.53 9.66 7.66
N ASN A 38 -14.26 9.59 6.54
CA ASN A 38 -14.89 8.34 6.08
C ASN A 38 -13.85 7.28 5.75
N LEU A 39 -12.82 7.61 4.96
CA LEU A 39 -11.73 6.70 4.64
C LEU A 39 -11.05 6.19 5.92
N MET A 40 -10.67 7.11 6.81
CA MET A 40 -10.01 6.77 8.08
C MET A 40 -10.91 5.91 8.99
N GLY A 41 -12.22 6.07 8.93
CA GLY A 41 -13.18 5.23 9.66
C GLY A 41 -13.32 3.80 9.09
N GLU A 42 -13.00 3.60 7.81
CA GLU A 42 -12.97 2.27 7.18
C GLU A 42 -11.63 1.55 7.34
N LEU A 43 -10.53 2.28 7.53
CA LEU A 43 -9.20 1.69 7.69
C LEU A 43 -9.13 0.83 8.96
N GLN A 44 -8.66 -0.40 8.79
CA GLN A 44 -8.42 -1.34 9.88
C GLN A 44 -6.92 -1.48 10.12
N GLU A 45 -6.54 -2.00 11.28
CA GLU A 45 -5.16 -2.40 11.49
C GLU A 45 -4.81 -3.58 10.57
N TYR A 46 -3.55 -3.63 10.13
CA TYR A 46 -3.05 -4.73 9.32
C TYR A 46 -3.19 -6.06 10.08
N SER A 47 -3.89 -7.01 9.48
CA SER A 47 -4.22 -8.33 10.06
C SER A 47 -3.63 -9.52 9.30
N GLY A 48 -2.73 -9.25 8.33
CA GLY A 48 -2.07 -10.29 7.53
C GLY A 48 -2.24 -10.12 6.02
N GLU A 49 -3.31 -9.44 5.60
CA GLU A 49 -3.60 -9.21 4.17
C GLU A 49 -2.93 -7.94 3.65
N PRO A 50 -2.34 -7.97 2.43
CA PRO A 50 -1.56 -6.84 1.91
C PRO A 50 -2.41 -5.61 1.56
N TYR A 51 -3.73 -5.77 1.45
CA TYR A 51 -4.67 -4.70 1.20
C TYR A 51 -6.00 -4.93 1.91
N LEU A 52 -6.79 -3.86 2.01
CA LEU A 52 -8.16 -3.85 2.51
C LEU A 52 -9.09 -3.33 1.42
N GLN A 53 -10.25 -3.96 1.20
CA GLN A 53 -11.28 -3.41 0.33
C GLN A 53 -11.98 -2.24 1.02
N ILE A 54 -12.09 -1.12 0.31
CA ILE A 54 -12.73 0.13 0.77
C ILE A 54 -14.00 0.34 -0.04
N ASN A 55 -15.02 0.97 0.57
CA ASN A 55 -16.27 1.31 -0.10
C ASN A 55 -16.92 0.10 -0.81
N GLY A 56 -16.86 -1.08 -0.17
CA GLY A 56 -17.38 -2.33 -0.76
C GLY A 56 -16.69 -2.72 -2.07
N ASN A 57 -15.40 -2.39 -2.20
CA ASN A 57 -14.57 -2.56 -3.40
C ASN A 57 -15.08 -1.80 -4.63
N LYS A 58 -15.85 -0.72 -4.44
CA LYS A 58 -16.32 0.13 -5.53
C LYS A 58 -15.51 1.42 -5.59
N PRO A 59 -15.00 1.83 -6.76
CA PRO A 59 -14.24 3.07 -6.89
C PRO A 59 -15.12 4.29 -6.53
N LEU A 60 -14.48 5.36 -6.06
CA LEU A 60 -15.14 6.59 -5.59
C LEU A 60 -15.28 7.64 -6.71
N PHE A 61 -14.94 7.28 -7.96
CA PHE A 61 -15.06 8.17 -9.11
C PHE A 61 -16.45 8.77 -9.21
N LYS A 62 -16.51 10.08 -9.43
CA LYS A 62 -17.74 10.76 -9.84
C LYS A 62 -17.87 10.72 -11.35
N ASP A 63 -19.10 10.77 -11.85
CA ASP A 63 -19.36 10.74 -13.30
C ASP A 63 -18.56 11.80 -14.08
N TYR A 64 -18.36 12.99 -13.50
CA TYR A 64 -17.58 14.06 -14.13
C TYR A 64 -16.06 13.83 -14.10
N GLU A 65 -15.58 12.91 -13.25
CA GLU A 65 -14.16 12.52 -13.20
C GLU A 65 -13.86 11.47 -14.28
N ILE A 66 -14.85 10.72 -14.74
CA ILE A 66 -14.71 9.73 -15.80
C ILE A 66 -14.54 10.46 -17.14
N ILE A 67 -13.32 10.37 -17.67
CA ILE A 67 -12.88 11.16 -18.82
C ILE A 67 -12.74 10.27 -20.05
N THR A 68 -13.13 10.79 -21.21
CA THR A 68 -13.12 10.05 -22.48
C THR A 68 -11.78 10.05 -23.21
N GLY A 69 -10.87 10.98 -22.91
CA GLY A 69 -9.52 11.01 -23.48
C GLY A 69 -8.51 10.23 -22.64
N SER A 70 -7.33 9.97 -23.20
CA SER A 70 -6.17 9.52 -22.41
C SER A 70 -5.51 10.72 -21.74
N PHE A 71 -5.08 10.57 -20.49
CA PHE A 71 -4.30 11.60 -19.80
C PHE A 71 -3.56 11.04 -18.60
N GLU A 72 -2.56 11.80 -18.16
CA GLU A 72 -1.87 11.59 -16.91
C GLU A 72 -1.89 12.87 -16.08
N TYR A 73 -2.11 12.72 -14.79
CA TYR A 73 -2.08 13.80 -13.83
C TYR A 73 -1.30 13.39 -12.58
N TYR A 74 -0.30 14.20 -12.24
CA TYR A 74 0.54 14.04 -11.06
C TYR A 74 0.48 15.32 -10.23
N SER A 75 -0.16 15.26 -9.07
CA SER A 75 -0.25 16.41 -8.17
C SER A 75 1.11 16.97 -7.80
N ASN A 76 1.13 18.27 -7.47
CA ASN A 76 2.31 18.85 -6.85
C ASN A 76 2.62 18.17 -5.52
N LEU A 77 3.90 18.15 -5.16
CA LEU A 77 4.31 17.75 -3.83
C LEU A 77 3.71 18.72 -2.80
N ASP A 78 3.37 18.23 -1.62
CA ASP A 78 2.93 19.09 -0.52
C ASP A 78 4.11 19.80 0.18
N ASP A 79 3.80 20.58 1.22
CA ASP A 79 4.80 21.36 1.97
C ASP A 79 5.86 20.51 2.70
N PHE A 80 5.61 19.20 2.86
CA PHE A 80 6.58 18.24 3.40
C PHE A 80 7.37 17.51 2.30
N GLY A 81 7.16 17.88 1.03
CA GLY A 81 7.77 17.23 -0.13
C GLY A 81 7.19 15.86 -0.44
N ARG A 82 5.96 15.57 0.02
CA ARG A 82 5.30 14.27 -0.14
C ARG A 82 4.50 14.24 -1.43
N CYS A 83 4.44 13.10 -2.11
CA CYS A 83 3.54 12.92 -3.24
C CYS A 83 2.08 13.02 -2.79
N ASN A 84 1.23 13.43 -3.71
CA ASN A 84 -0.21 13.47 -3.52
C ASN A 84 -0.88 12.65 -4.64
N VAL A 85 -2.18 12.84 -4.87
CA VAL A 85 -2.97 12.07 -5.84
C VAL A 85 -2.30 11.99 -7.21
N CYS A 86 -2.25 10.78 -7.75
CA CYS A 86 -1.96 10.52 -9.15
C CYS A 86 -3.23 9.99 -9.80
N TYR A 87 -3.59 10.52 -10.97
CA TYR A 87 -4.84 10.22 -11.66
C TYR A 87 -4.61 10.08 -13.16
N SER A 88 -5.20 9.07 -13.78
CA SER A 88 -5.04 8.83 -15.21
C SER A 88 -6.28 8.16 -15.80
N SER A 89 -6.57 8.50 -17.06
CA SER A 89 -7.37 7.66 -17.95
C SER A 89 -6.39 6.89 -18.81
N ILE A 90 -6.23 5.61 -18.49
CA ILE A 90 -5.19 4.77 -19.09
C ILE A 90 -5.78 4.03 -20.29
N THR A 91 -5.08 4.18 -21.41
CA THR A 91 -5.34 3.54 -22.70
C THR A 91 -4.02 3.03 -23.27
N SER A 92 -4.11 2.22 -24.32
CA SER A 92 -2.93 1.58 -24.93
C SER A 92 -1.90 2.57 -25.52
N ASP A 93 -2.29 3.79 -25.87
CA ASP A 93 -1.41 4.84 -26.43
C ASP A 93 -0.46 5.45 -25.40
N ILE A 94 -0.81 5.47 -24.11
CA ILE A 94 0.07 5.96 -23.04
C ILE A 94 0.82 4.83 -22.32
N MET A 95 0.52 3.57 -22.62
CA MET A 95 1.28 2.44 -22.10
C MET A 95 2.65 2.36 -22.79
N PRO A 96 3.73 2.01 -22.06
CA PRO A 96 5.06 1.98 -22.65
C PRO A 96 5.24 0.82 -23.62
N ILE A 97 5.90 1.11 -24.74
CA ILE A 97 6.44 0.10 -25.66
C ILE A 97 7.92 -0.16 -25.35
N GLU A 98 8.59 0.80 -24.73
CA GLU A 98 10.00 0.76 -24.39
C GLU A 98 10.27 0.18 -22.99
N SER A 99 11.54 -0.18 -22.76
CA SER A 99 11.99 -0.69 -21.48
C SER A 99 12.07 0.42 -20.43
N ARG A 100 11.71 0.09 -19.18
CA ARG A 100 11.83 0.99 -18.03
C ARG A 100 13.27 1.47 -17.83
N GLU A 101 13.42 2.76 -17.56
CA GLU A 101 14.69 3.39 -17.22
C GLU A 101 14.95 3.41 -15.70
N SER A 102 16.16 3.82 -15.32
CA SER A 102 16.52 3.92 -13.90
C SER A 102 15.84 5.10 -13.23
N ILE A 103 15.25 4.85 -12.06
CA ILE A 103 14.63 5.87 -11.20
C ILE A 103 15.48 6.21 -9.96
N SER A 104 16.73 5.75 -9.90
CA SER A 104 17.57 5.87 -8.72
C SER A 104 17.89 7.32 -8.32
N SER A 105 17.76 8.27 -9.25
CA SER A 105 17.96 9.71 -9.05
C SER A 105 16.89 10.38 -8.17
N VAL A 106 15.75 9.72 -7.93
CA VAL A 106 14.67 10.24 -7.09
C VAL A 106 14.86 9.81 -5.65
N THR A 107 14.77 10.76 -4.72
CA THR A 107 14.74 10.49 -3.27
C THR A 107 13.39 10.97 -2.73
N PRO A 108 12.43 10.06 -2.51
CA PRO A 108 11.12 10.43 -1.98
C PRO A 108 11.19 10.86 -0.51
N SER A 109 10.10 11.45 -0.01
CA SER A 109 9.97 11.82 1.41
C SER A 109 10.16 10.61 2.33
N GLY A 110 10.85 10.80 3.45
CA GLY A 110 11.08 9.73 4.44
C GLY A 110 11.98 8.60 3.96
N TRP A 111 12.81 8.81 2.94
CA TRP A 111 13.69 7.77 2.41
C TRP A 111 14.84 7.43 3.37
N VAL A 112 14.68 6.34 4.15
CA VAL A 112 15.72 5.76 5.02
C VAL A 112 15.79 4.25 4.78
N ASN A 113 16.56 3.82 3.78
CA ASN A 113 16.51 2.44 3.31
C ASN A 113 17.60 1.55 3.94
N ASN A 114 17.19 0.55 4.72
CA ASN A 114 18.08 -0.45 5.33
C ASN A 114 17.87 -1.83 4.68
N ALA A 115 18.88 -2.70 4.83
CA ALA A 115 18.86 -4.08 4.38
C ALA A 115 18.49 -5.05 5.51
N TYR A 116 17.64 -6.02 5.22
CA TYR A 116 17.16 -7.07 6.10
C TYR A 116 17.14 -8.42 5.36
N ASP A 117 17.69 -9.47 5.98
CA ASP A 117 17.73 -10.80 5.34
C ASP A 117 16.35 -11.46 5.18
N ILE A 118 15.33 -10.98 5.89
CA ILE A 118 13.95 -11.47 5.76
C ILE A 118 13.21 -10.92 4.53
N ILE A 119 13.81 -9.96 3.81
CA ILE A 119 13.22 -9.31 2.63
C ILE A 119 13.96 -9.82 1.39
N GLU A 120 13.21 -10.27 0.40
CA GLU A 120 13.78 -10.62 -0.90
C GLU A 120 14.45 -9.38 -1.54
N GLY A 121 15.70 -9.50 -1.98
CA GLY A 121 16.48 -8.35 -2.44
C GLY A 121 17.00 -7.44 -1.33
N LYS A 122 16.79 -7.84 -0.06
CA LYS A 122 17.27 -7.27 1.20
C LYS A 122 16.74 -5.88 1.57
N TYR A 123 16.59 -4.97 0.63
CA TYR A 123 16.21 -3.59 0.96
C TYR A 123 14.73 -3.46 1.28
N LEU A 124 14.42 -2.78 2.39
CA LEU A 124 13.04 -2.56 2.84
C LEU A 124 12.23 -1.74 1.83
N TYR A 125 12.76 -0.59 1.45
CA TYR A 125 12.03 0.35 0.62
C TYR A 125 12.39 0.23 -0.86
N ASN A 126 11.35 0.25 -1.67
CA ASN A 126 11.39 0.54 -3.09
C ASN A 126 11.07 2.01 -3.31
N ARG A 127 11.61 2.57 -4.39
CA ARG A 127 11.05 3.76 -5.03
C ARG A 127 9.77 3.30 -5.72
N CYS A 128 8.67 3.37 -4.98
CA CYS A 128 7.39 2.79 -5.36
C CYS A 128 6.63 3.81 -6.21
N HIS A 129 6.24 3.40 -7.41
CA HIS A 129 5.42 4.21 -8.29
C HIS A 129 3.98 4.25 -7.77
N LEU A 130 3.32 5.41 -7.80
CA LEU A 130 1.88 5.49 -7.50
C LEU A 130 1.04 4.99 -8.69
N ILE A 131 1.43 5.37 -9.90
CA ILE A 131 0.99 4.75 -11.16
C ILE A 131 2.21 4.06 -11.77
N GLY A 132 2.19 2.73 -11.81
CA GLY A 132 3.29 1.92 -12.28
C GLY A 132 3.72 2.21 -13.71
N PHE A 133 5.02 2.13 -13.99
CA PHE A 133 5.59 2.33 -15.34
C PHE A 133 4.83 1.56 -16.42
N GLN A 134 4.40 0.33 -16.16
CA GLN A 134 3.69 -0.49 -17.15
C GLN A 134 2.35 0.10 -17.61
N LEU A 135 1.80 1.07 -16.88
CA LEU A 135 0.52 1.71 -17.15
C LEU A 135 0.70 3.01 -17.96
N THR A 136 1.74 3.80 -17.69
CA THR A 136 1.88 5.15 -18.28
C THR A 136 3.26 5.49 -18.84
N GLY A 137 4.24 4.58 -18.72
CA GLY A 137 5.61 4.79 -19.19
C GLY A 137 6.44 5.77 -18.37
N GLU A 138 5.89 6.31 -17.28
CA GLU A 138 6.60 7.31 -16.47
C GLU A 138 7.74 6.70 -15.66
N ASN A 139 8.96 7.25 -15.86
CA ASN A 139 10.18 6.82 -15.17
C ASN A 139 10.40 7.63 -13.88
N ALA A 140 11.40 8.52 -13.86
CA ALA A 140 11.92 9.17 -12.65
C ALA A 140 11.12 10.42 -12.22
N ASN A 141 9.79 10.33 -12.25
CA ASN A 141 8.91 11.44 -11.89
C ASN A 141 8.76 11.56 -10.36
N LYS A 142 9.32 12.64 -9.79
CA LYS A 142 9.31 12.90 -8.34
C LYS A 142 7.90 13.01 -7.74
N LYS A 143 6.88 13.29 -8.54
CA LYS A 143 5.47 13.39 -8.12
C LYS A 143 4.72 12.05 -8.15
N ASN A 144 5.36 11.01 -8.70
CA ASN A 144 4.79 9.68 -8.87
C ASN A 144 5.58 8.61 -8.07
N ILE A 145 6.55 9.01 -7.24
CA ILE A 145 7.43 8.07 -6.54
C ILE A 145 7.39 8.34 -5.03
N ILE A 146 7.02 7.31 -4.26
CA ILE A 146 6.98 7.35 -2.79
C ILE A 146 7.98 6.36 -2.17
N THR A 147 8.26 6.55 -0.88
CA THR A 147 8.91 5.54 -0.03
C THR A 147 7.89 4.44 0.27
N GLY A 148 7.93 3.34 -0.50
CA GLY A 148 7.04 2.19 -0.32
C GLY A 148 7.84 0.95 0.07
N THR A 149 7.31 0.10 0.95
CA THR A 149 7.95 -1.19 1.25
C THR A 149 7.93 -2.10 0.03
N ARG A 150 8.84 -3.07 -0.03
CA ARG A 150 8.80 -4.10 -1.06
C ARG A 150 7.48 -4.88 -1.01
N TYR A 151 6.99 -5.20 0.19
CA TYR A 151 5.72 -5.90 0.37
C TYR A 151 4.53 -5.12 -0.21
N MET A 152 4.38 -3.82 0.09
CA MET A 152 3.31 -3.01 -0.52
C MET A 152 3.45 -2.98 -2.04
N ASN A 153 4.67 -2.75 -2.54
CA ASN A 153 4.92 -2.61 -3.96
C ASN A 153 4.64 -3.91 -4.75
N VAL A 154 4.90 -5.09 -4.18
CA VAL A 154 4.81 -6.37 -4.89
C VAL A 154 3.56 -7.16 -4.53
N GLU A 155 3.20 -7.24 -3.25
CA GLU A 155 2.03 -7.99 -2.78
C GLU A 155 0.77 -7.11 -2.71
N GLY A 156 0.95 -5.81 -2.42
CA GLY A 156 -0.15 -4.86 -2.26
C GLY A 156 -0.67 -4.28 -3.58
N MET A 157 0.22 -3.71 -4.41
CA MET A 157 -0.17 -2.91 -5.57
C MET A 157 -0.09 -3.67 -6.90
N LEU A 158 1.01 -4.40 -7.13
CA LEU A 158 1.31 -5.05 -8.41
C LEU A 158 0.20 -5.97 -8.95
N PRO A 159 -0.54 -6.76 -8.12
CA PRO A 159 -1.64 -7.58 -8.64
C PRO A 159 -2.74 -6.74 -9.31
N PHE A 160 -3.06 -5.57 -8.75
CA PHE A 160 -4.06 -4.65 -9.30
C PHE A 160 -3.56 -3.96 -10.56
N GLU A 161 -2.29 -3.51 -10.55
CA GLU A 161 -1.66 -2.93 -11.74
C GLU A 161 -1.64 -3.93 -12.91
N ASN A 162 -1.32 -5.20 -12.65
CA ASN A 162 -1.33 -6.25 -13.66
C ASN A 162 -2.73 -6.51 -14.20
N SER A 163 -3.76 -6.52 -13.34
CA SER A 163 -5.15 -6.66 -13.77
C SER A 163 -5.59 -5.55 -14.71
N VAL A 164 -5.20 -4.30 -14.40
CA VAL A 164 -5.49 -3.13 -15.25
C VAL A 164 -4.74 -3.24 -16.59
N ALA A 165 -3.44 -3.51 -16.54
CA ALA A 165 -2.62 -3.61 -17.74
C ALA A 165 -3.10 -4.74 -18.67
N GLU A 166 -3.46 -5.90 -18.13
CA GLU A 166 -3.98 -7.02 -18.91
C GLU A 166 -5.33 -6.69 -19.53
N TYR A 167 -6.24 -6.06 -18.78
CA TYR A 167 -7.54 -5.64 -19.29
C TYR A 167 -7.39 -4.69 -20.50
N ILE A 168 -6.54 -3.67 -20.39
CA ILE A 168 -6.32 -2.71 -21.48
C ILE A 168 -5.70 -3.39 -22.70
N LYS A 169 -4.70 -4.28 -22.50
CA LYS A 169 -4.05 -5.02 -23.58
C LYS A 169 -4.99 -5.96 -24.32
N THR A 170 -5.90 -6.60 -23.61
CA THR A 170 -6.81 -7.62 -24.17
C THR A 170 -8.02 -7.00 -24.87
N THR A 171 -8.54 -5.89 -24.34
CA THR A 171 -9.77 -5.27 -24.84
C THR A 171 -9.55 -4.04 -25.70
N GLY A 172 -8.45 -3.31 -25.48
CA GLY A 172 -8.24 -1.97 -26.01
C GLY A 172 -9.09 -0.88 -25.33
N ASN A 173 -9.86 -1.25 -24.29
CA ASN A 173 -10.68 -0.32 -23.51
C ASN A 173 -9.82 0.51 -22.54
N ARG A 174 -10.40 1.58 -22.01
CA ARG A 174 -9.74 2.48 -21.07
C ARG A 174 -10.09 2.17 -19.63
N VAL A 175 -9.18 2.50 -18.73
CA VAL A 175 -9.37 2.37 -17.29
C VAL A 175 -9.08 3.71 -16.62
N MET A 176 -10.07 4.25 -15.91
CA MET A 176 -9.81 5.33 -14.95
C MET A 176 -9.06 4.75 -13.77
N TYR A 177 -7.92 5.32 -13.42
CA TYR A 177 -7.04 4.82 -12.38
C TYR A 177 -6.58 5.96 -11.47
N ARG A 178 -6.76 5.80 -10.16
CA ARG A 178 -6.35 6.79 -9.16
C ARG A 178 -5.57 6.13 -8.05
N ALA A 179 -4.42 6.71 -7.72
CA ALA A 179 -3.58 6.31 -6.62
C ALA A 179 -3.42 7.48 -5.65
N THR A 180 -3.91 7.31 -4.42
CA THR A 180 -3.88 8.33 -3.38
C THR A 180 -3.04 7.85 -2.19
N PRO A 181 -1.81 8.36 -2.01
CA PRO A 181 -1.02 8.04 -0.83
C PRO A 181 -1.69 8.62 0.42
N VAL A 182 -1.86 7.80 1.46
CA VAL A 182 -2.48 8.20 2.72
C VAL A 182 -1.41 8.46 3.75
N PHE A 183 -1.30 9.70 4.20
CA PHE A 183 -0.41 10.09 5.29
C PHE A 183 -1.23 10.38 6.56
N ILE A 184 -0.79 9.83 7.69
CA ILE A 184 -1.31 10.25 9.00
C ILE A 184 -0.52 11.48 9.45
N LYS A 185 -1.22 12.61 9.63
CA LYS A 185 -0.64 13.89 10.06
C LYS A 185 0.54 14.31 9.17
N ASP A 186 1.67 14.60 9.78
CA ASP A 186 2.89 15.11 9.17
C ASP A 186 3.95 14.01 8.99
N ASN A 187 3.52 12.75 8.87
CA ASN A 187 4.38 11.62 8.51
C ASN A 187 5.00 11.81 7.13
N LEU A 188 6.28 11.47 6.97
CA LEU A 188 6.99 11.57 5.69
C LEU A 188 6.84 10.32 4.82
N VAL A 189 6.51 9.18 5.42
CA VAL A 189 6.19 7.94 4.73
C VAL A 189 4.68 7.73 4.77
N ALA A 190 4.09 7.38 3.62
CA ALA A 190 2.66 7.08 3.55
C ALA A 190 2.36 5.83 4.37
N ASN A 191 1.24 5.81 5.08
CA ASN A 191 0.76 4.63 5.80
C ASN A 191 0.24 3.54 4.83
N GLY A 192 -0.12 3.94 3.61
CA GLY A 192 -0.60 3.08 2.54
C GLY A 192 -1.00 3.90 1.33
N VAL A 193 -1.53 3.22 0.32
CA VAL A 193 -2.04 3.85 -0.90
C VAL A 193 -3.45 3.35 -1.15
N LEU A 194 -4.40 4.28 -1.28
CA LEU A 194 -5.72 3.97 -1.81
C LEU A 194 -5.62 3.88 -3.33
N LEU A 195 -5.88 2.70 -3.87
CA LEU A 195 -5.93 2.42 -5.30
C LEU A 195 -7.38 2.21 -5.75
N GLU A 196 -7.75 2.90 -6.82
CA GLU A 196 -9.06 2.83 -7.44
C GLU A 196 -8.89 2.59 -8.93
N ALA A 197 -9.69 1.69 -9.50
CA ALA A 197 -9.77 1.52 -10.94
C ALA A 197 -11.20 1.24 -11.41
N TYR A 198 -11.51 1.71 -12.61
CA TYR A 198 -12.81 1.55 -13.25
C TYR A 198 -12.66 1.47 -14.77
N SER A 199 -13.00 0.33 -15.37
CA SER A 199 -13.08 0.17 -16.82
C SER A 199 -14.30 0.90 -17.38
N VAL A 200 -14.08 1.80 -18.34
CA VAL A 200 -15.11 2.77 -18.73
C VAL A 200 -16.11 2.18 -19.71
N GLU A 201 -15.63 1.55 -20.78
CA GLU A 201 -16.47 1.07 -21.89
C GLU A 201 -17.45 -0.04 -21.48
N ASP A 202 -17.09 -0.86 -20.50
CA ASP A 202 -17.93 -1.96 -20.00
C ASP A 202 -18.57 -1.65 -18.64
N GLY A 203 -18.52 -0.40 -18.19
CA GLY A 203 -19.17 0.02 -16.94
C GLY A 203 -18.61 -0.65 -15.68
N GLY A 204 -17.33 -1.03 -15.68
CA GLY A 204 -16.66 -1.68 -14.56
C GLY A 204 -16.84 -3.20 -14.53
N GLU A 205 -17.38 -3.83 -15.58
CA GLU A 205 -17.52 -5.29 -15.64
C GLU A 205 -16.16 -6.01 -15.66
N GLY A 206 -15.16 -5.45 -16.36
CA GLY A 206 -13.81 -6.02 -16.43
C GLY A 206 -12.91 -5.64 -15.27
N VAL A 207 -12.82 -4.34 -14.95
CA VAL A 207 -12.01 -3.82 -13.85
C VAL A 207 -12.84 -2.85 -13.02
N SER A 208 -13.05 -3.19 -11.75
CA SER A 208 -13.66 -2.29 -10.78
C SER A 208 -13.17 -2.65 -9.38
N PHE A 209 -12.39 -1.76 -8.77
CA PHE A 209 -11.91 -1.94 -7.40
C PHE A 209 -11.67 -0.62 -6.68
N CYS A 210 -11.68 -0.71 -5.35
CA CYS A 210 -11.24 0.34 -4.43
C CYS A 210 -10.58 -0.34 -3.23
N VAL A 211 -9.26 -0.25 -3.15
CA VAL A 211 -8.46 -0.99 -2.17
C VAL A 211 -7.43 -0.10 -1.52
N TYR A 212 -7.20 -0.29 -0.23
CA TYR A 212 -6.12 0.34 0.51
C TYR A 212 -4.97 -0.64 0.66
N CYS A 213 -3.85 -0.41 -0.01
CA CYS A 213 -2.64 -1.20 0.08
C CYS A 213 -1.79 -0.71 1.26
N TYR A 214 -1.50 -1.60 2.23
CA TYR A 214 -0.76 -1.23 3.43
C TYR A 214 0.73 -1.00 3.12
N ASN A 215 1.29 0.14 3.54
CA ASN A 215 2.74 0.40 3.43
C ASN A 215 3.53 -0.23 4.59
N ILE A 216 3.36 -1.54 4.77
CA ILE A 216 3.97 -2.32 5.84
C ILE A 216 4.95 -3.34 5.25
N GLN A 217 5.80 -3.92 6.09
CA GLN A 217 6.60 -5.08 5.74
C GLN A 217 6.53 -6.06 6.92
N PRO A 218 6.02 -7.29 6.73
CA PRO A 218 5.98 -8.27 7.82
C PRO A 218 7.38 -8.47 8.44
N GLY A 219 7.46 -8.39 9.76
CA GLY A 219 8.71 -8.51 10.53
C GLY A 219 9.53 -7.23 10.67
N ILE A 220 9.08 -6.09 10.12
CA ILE A 220 9.75 -4.79 10.23
C ILE A 220 8.82 -3.76 10.87
N THR A 221 9.33 -3.02 11.85
CA THR A 221 8.68 -1.85 12.42
C THR A 221 9.16 -0.62 11.67
N ILE A 222 8.22 0.22 11.22
CA ILE A 222 8.49 1.47 10.51
C ILE A 222 8.04 2.64 11.37
N ASP A 223 8.93 3.61 11.57
CA ASP A 223 8.56 4.94 12.02
C ASP A 223 8.14 5.76 10.79
N TYR A 224 6.85 5.86 10.53
CA TYR A 224 6.31 6.60 9.39
C TYR A 224 6.62 8.10 9.43
N LYS A 225 6.94 8.64 10.61
CA LYS A 225 7.29 10.05 10.77
C LYS A 225 8.61 10.37 10.06
N THR A 226 9.60 9.49 10.22
CA THR A 226 10.97 9.71 9.76
C THR A 226 11.40 8.79 8.62
N GLY A 227 10.69 7.68 8.45
CA GLY A 227 11.03 6.56 7.59
C GLY A 227 12.05 5.59 8.18
N THR A 228 12.59 5.86 9.38
CA THR A 228 13.49 4.92 10.06
C THR A 228 12.76 3.61 10.36
N ASN A 229 13.52 2.53 10.45
CA ASN A 229 12.97 1.18 10.53
C ASN A 229 13.92 0.28 11.30
N LYS A 230 13.34 -0.75 11.91
CA LYS A 230 14.08 -1.80 12.60
C LYS A 230 13.42 -3.15 12.35
N LEU A 231 14.25 -4.19 12.34
CA LEU A 231 13.73 -5.54 12.49
C LEU A 231 12.93 -5.59 13.79
N ASN A 232 11.76 -6.22 13.76
CA ASN A 232 11.05 -6.48 15.00
C ASN A 232 12.01 -7.27 15.90
N ASP A 233 12.05 -6.95 17.20
CA ASP A 233 12.94 -7.63 18.17
C ASP A 233 12.54 -9.12 18.38
N GLU A 234 11.60 -9.62 17.58
CA GLU A 234 11.04 -10.95 17.54
C GLU A 234 11.54 -11.71 16.31
N LYS A 235 12.35 -12.74 16.55
CA LYS A 235 12.63 -13.77 15.56
C LYS A 235 11.32 -14.47 15.19
N TYR A 236 10.88 -14.32 13.94
CA TYR A 236 9.90 -15.19 13.27
C TYR A 236 8.64 -15.50 14.11
N THR A 237 7.75 -14.53 14.29
CA THR A 237 6.33 -14.81 14.49
C THR A 237 5.74 -15.34 13.18
N ASN A 238 6.01 -16.61 12.88
CA ASN A 238 5.20 -17.35 11.93
C ASN A 238 3.88 -17.71 12.61
N LEU A 239 2.79 -17.32 11.96
CA LEU A 239 1.52 -18.06 11.84
C LEU A 239 0.94 -18.59 13.16
N ASN A 240 -0.09 -17.92 13.67
CA ASN A 240 -1.43 -18.51 13.88
C ASN A 240 -2.30 -17.62 14.79
N GLU A 241 -3.16 -16.80 14.18
CA GLU A 241 -4.55 -16.75 14.65
C GLU A 241 -5.29 -17.94 14.00
N THR A 242 -5.23 -19.10 14.64
CA THR A 242 -6.40 -19.99 14.71
C THR A 242 -6.35 -20.77 16.02
N GLY A 243 -7.15 -20.32 16.97
CA GLY A 243 -7.49 -21.07 18.18
C GLY A 243 -6.68 -20.64 19.39
N ALA A 244 -7.33 -19.90 20.28
CA ALA A 244 -6.99 -19.68 21.68
C ALA A 244 -5.77 -20.50 22.18
N ILE A 245 -4.63 -19.85 22.36
CA ILE A 245 -3.53 -20.43 23.13
C ILE A 245 -3.96 -20.30 24.60
N SER A 246 -4.52 -21.38 25.12
CA SER A 246 -4.90 -21.52 26.53
C SER A 246 -3.66 -21.78 27.38
N GLY A 247 -2.95 -20.73 27.80
CA GLY A 247 -1.90 -20.78 28.84
C GLY A 247 -0.60 -21.53 28.45
N ILE A 248 0.52 -21.15 29.08
CA ILE A 248 1.80 -21.87 29.01
C ILE A 248 1.96 -22.66 30.32
N TYR A 249 2.23 -23.96 30.24
CA TYR A 249 2.31 -24.82 31.42
C TYR A 249 3.70 -25.41 31.63
N ARG A 250 4.12 -25.47 32.89
CA ARG A 250 5.36 -26.08 33.32
C ARG A 250 5.09 -27.28 34.23
N THR A 251 5.85 -28.35 34.02
CA THR A 251 5.93 -29.44 34.99
C THR A 251 6.98 -29.14 36.06
N PRO A 252 6.73 -29.44 37.36
CA PRO A 252 7.64 -29.10 38.46
C PRO A 252 9.10 -29.53 38.27
N SER A 253 9.33 -30.66 37.59
CA SER A 253 10.67 -31.22 37.31
C SER A 253 11.04 -31.27 35.83
N GLY A 254 10.22 -30.71 34.94
CA GLY A 254 10.45 -30.75 33.50
C GLY A 254 11.46 -29.71 33.03
N LYS A 255 12.24 -30.07 32.01
CA LYS A 255 13.11 -29.14 31.26
C LYS A 255 12.38 -28.47 30.08
N ARG A 256 11.05 -28.65 30.02
CA ARG A 256 10.23 -28.18 28.92
C ARG A 256 8.96 -27.50 29.40
N TYR A 257 8.51 -26.50 28.63
CA TYR A 257 7.19 -25.89 28.79
C TYR A 257 6.24 -26.40 27.70
N HIS A 258 4.95 -26.33 27.98
CA HIS A 258 3.88 -26.94 27.18
C HIS A 258 2.83 -25.89 26.81
N TYR A 259 2.27 -25.99 25.61
CA TYR A 259 1.17 -25.15 25.12
C TYR A 259 -0.20 -25.78 25.33
N ASP A 260 -0.23 -26.99 25.88
CA ASP A 260 -1.43 -27.78 26.18
C ASP A 260 -1.28 -28.34 27.60
N TYR A 261 -2.25 -28.04 28.47
CA TYR A 261 -2.28 -28.49 29.86
C TYR A 261 -2.23 -30.03 29.96
N ASP A 262 -2.93 -30.73 29.07
CA ASP A 262 -2.98 -32.19 29.08
C ASP A 262 -1.67 -32.83 28.62
N CYS A 263 -0.84 -32.09 27.87
CA CYS A 263 0.51 -32.52 27.49
C CYS A 263 1.51 -32.43 28.66
N GLY A 264 1.33 -31.44 29.57
CA GLY A 264 2.14 -31.28 30.78
C GLY A 264 1.78 -32.29 31.88
N GLY A 265 0.60 -32.90 31.81
CA GLY A 265 0.10 -33.81 32.84
C GLY A 265 -0.46 -33.08 34.06
N LYS A 266 -1.15 -33.83 34.93
CA LYS A 266 -2.03 -33.31 35.99
C LYS A 266 -1.38 -32.42 37.06
N ASN A 267 -0.04 -32.41 37.14
CA ASN A 267 0.71 -31.60 38.10
C ASN A 267 1.37 -30.39 37.45
N SER A 268 1.05 -30.08 36.18
CA SER A 268 1.54 -28.88 35.53
C SER A 268 0.81 -27.65 36.07
N TYR A 269 1.52 -26.53 36.12
CA TYR A 269 0.97 -25.24 36.53
C TYR A 269 1.28 -24.19 35.48
N GLU A 270 0.43 -23.19 35.39
CA GLU A 270 0.55 -22.11 34.42
C GLU A 270 1.70 -21.17 34.81
N ILE A 271 2.48 -20.78 33.81
CA ILE A 271 3.54 -19.78 33.90
C ILE A 271 3.45 -18.89 32.66
N THR A 272 4.10 -17.75 32.67
CA THR A 272 4.30 -16.95 31.45
C THR A 272 5.39 -17.55 30.57
N LEU A 273 5.37 -17.21 29.28
CA LEU A 273 6.45 -17.60 28.36
C LEU A 273 7.79 -16.98 28.79
N GLU A 274 7.77 -15.77 29.33
CA GLU A 274 8.95 -15.06 29.84
C GLU A 274 9.59 -15.85 31.00
N GLU A 275 8.80 -16.22 32.01
CA GLU A 275 9.27 -17.06 33.14
C GLU A 275 9.81 -18.41 32.67
N ALA A 276 9.25 -18.99 31.60
CA ALA A 276 9.72 -20.26 31.03
C ALA A 276 11.12 -20.11 30.40
N ILE A 277 11.34 -19.02 29.68
CA ILE A 277 12.60 -18.70 29.02
C ILE A 277 13.68 -18.37 30.06
N GLU A 278 13.36 -17.55 31.06
CA GLU A 278 14.27 -17.22 32.16
C GLU A 278 14.68 -18.48 32.95
N ALA A 279 13.75 -19.41 33.14
CA ALA A 279 14.03 -20.71 33.76
C ALA A 279 14.81 -21.69 32.85
N GLY A 280 15.19 -21.29 31.64
CA GLY A 280 15.96 -22.09 30.69
C GLY A 280 15.19 -23.27 30.10
N LEU A 281 13.86 -23.20 30.07
CA LEU A 281 13.01 -24.27 29.57
C LEU A 281 12.93 -24.21 28.04
N THR A 282 12.82 -25.39 27.43
CA THR A 282 12.67 -25.54 25.97
C THR A 282 11.26 -25.98 25.61
N PRO A 283 10.71 -25.60 24.46
CA PRO A 283 9.33 -25.97 24.14
C PRO A 283 9.17 -27.49 23.97
N CYS A 284 8.06 -28.05 24.44
CA CYS A 284 7.75 -29.46 24.28
C CYS A 284 7.40 -29.78 22.82
N LYS A 285 8.27 -30.54 22.14
CA LYS A 285 8.11 -30.96 20.74
C LYS A 285 6.82 -31.75 20.43
N LYS A 286 6.06 -32.19 21.44
CA LYS A 286 4.79 -32.91 21.25
C LYS A 286 3.59 -31.98 21.14
N CYS A 287 3.62 -30.83 21.83
CA CYS A 287 2.51 -29.87 21.85
C CYS A 287 2.87 -28.52 21.21
N VAL A 288 4.11 -28.34 20.77
CA VAL A 288 4.47 -27.31 19.79
C VAL A 288 3.68 -27.62 18.51
N LYS A 289 2.79 -26.70 18.12
CA LYS A 289 2.22 -26.65 16.77
C LYS A 289 3.03 -25.67 15.95
#